data_AF-A0A4Q3TKS6-F1
#
_entry.id   AF-A0A4Q3TKS6-F1
#
_cell.length_a   1.000
_cell.length_b   1.000
_cell.length_c   1.000
_cell.angle_alpha   90.00
_cell.angle_beta   90.00
_cell.angle_gamma   90.00
#
_symmetry.space_group_name_H-M   'P 1'
#
loop_
_entity.id
_entity.type
_entity.pdbx_description
1 polymer ?
#
loop_
_entity_poly.entity_id
_entity_poly.type
_entity_poly.pdbx_seq_one_letter_code
_entity_poly.pdbx_strand_id
1 'polypeptide(L)'
;MRRTLIACALALALTACDRAAAPEAGAAATPAAAVSQADIAAETERLNQWFEKKYEEQLKFSPLQLTFQGRKELYDQLDDMSEKAQQDQVAWQKASVDELEKTFDYAKLSDEARFSYDLWKLQYENARDGLPFLSDGYAFEQMNGAQSFLPTVLI
;
A
#
# COMPACT_ATOMS: atom_id res chain seq x y z
N MET A 1 -7.90 -26.04 -44.50
CA MET A 1 -7.48 -25.34 -45.75
C MET A 1 -8.30 -24.06 -45.99
N ARG A 2 -8.40 -23.20 -44.97
CA ARG A 2 -9.04 -21.87 -45.03
C ARG A 2 -8.12 -20.77 -44.45
N ARG A 3 -6.83 -21.12 -44.30
CA ARG A 3 -5.78 -20.36 -43.61
C ARG A 3 -4.88 -19.55 -44.56
N THR A 4 -5.20 -19.47 -45.85
CA THR A 4 -4.35 -18.81 -46.86
C THR A 4 -5.01 -17.66 -47.61
N LEU A 5 -6.23 -17.26 -47.21
CA LEU A 5 -6.90 -16.07 -47.77
C LEU A 5 -6.77 -14.83 -46.87
N ILE A 6 -5.92 -14.93 -45.83
CA ILE A 6 -5.53 -13.83 -44.92
C ILE A 6 -4.12 -13.38 -45.36
N ALA A 7 -3.97 -12.81 -46.55
CA ALA A 7 -2.65 -12.34 -47.00
C ALA A 7 -2.65 -11.22 -48.06
N CYS A 8 -3.79 -10.82 -48.64
CA CYS A 8 -3.79 -9.83 -49.75
C CYS A 8 -4.66 -8.58 -49.52
N ALA A 9 -5.22 -8.35 -48.32
CA ALA A 9 -6.03 -7.16 -48.05
C ALA A 9 -5.30 -6.08 -47.22
N LEU A 10 -3.96 -6.09 -47.21
CA LEU A 10 -3.12 -5.19 -46.41
C LEU A 10 -2.50 -4.03 -47.21
N ALA A 11 -3.08 -3.64 -48.35
CA ALA A 11 -2.44 -2.68 -49.27
C ALA A 11 -3.33 -1.53 -49.79
N LEU A 12 -4.53 -1.29 -49.26
CA LEU A 12 -5.46 -0.29 -49.85
C LEU A 12 -6.16 0.66 -48.87
N ALA A 13 -5.68 0.81 -47.63
CA ALA A 13 -6.24 1.78 -46.68
C ALA A 13 -5.33 3.01 -46.44
N LEU A 14 -4.48 3.35 -47.42
CA LEU A 14 -3.59 4.52 -47.37
C LEU A 14 -4.06 5.68 -48.29
N THR A 15 -5.36 5.91 -48.42
CA THR A 15 -5.92 7.07 -49.15
C THR A 15 -7.24 7.54 -48.54
N ALA A 16 -7.17 8.17 -47.36
CA ALA A 16 -8.26 9.00 -46.85
C ALA A 16 -7.76 10.13 -45.94
N CYS A 17 -6.65 10.76 -46.30
CA CYS A 17 -6.39 12.15 -45.94
C CYS A 17 -6.97 13.00 -47.06
N ASP A 18 -8.17 13.55 -46.87
CA ASP A 18 -8.59 14.91 -47.26
C ASP A 18 -10.12 15.01 -47.23
N ARG A 19 -10.66 15.48 -46.11
CA ARG A 19 -11.84 16.35 -46.15
C ARG A 19 -11.87 17.25 -44.92
N ALA A 20 -11.45 18.48 -45.15
CA ALA A 20 -11.69 19.60 -44.26
C ALA A 20 -13.17 19.69 -43.87
N ALA A 21 -13.44 19.63 -42.57
CA ALA A 21 -14.64 20.16 -41.94
C ALA A 21 -14.20 21.32 -41.04
N ALA A 22 -14.82 22.48 -41.25
CA ALA A 22 -14.59 23.73 -40.53
C ALA A 22 -14.88 23.57 -39.02
N PRO A 23 -14.34 24.45 -38.16
CA PRO A 23 -14.39 24.28 -36.71
C PRO A 23 -15.78 24.63 -36.19
N GLU A 24 -16.49 23.66 -35.63
CA GLU A 24 -17.57 23.98 -34.70
C GLU A 24 -16.93 24.54 -33.42
N ALA A 25 -17.15 25.83 -33.21
CA ALA A 25 -16.93 26.51 -31.94
C ALA A 25 -17.86 25.89 -30.88
N GLY A 26 -17.39 24.81 -30.25
CA GLY A 26 -18.08 24.11 -29.18
C GLY A 26 -17.27 24.20 -27.89
N ALA A 27 -17.79 24.99 -26.94
CA ALA A 27 -17.46 25.04 -25.53
C ALA A 27 -15.96 25.06 -25.18
N ALA A 28 -15.48 26.23 -24.76
CA ALA A 28 -14.29 26.31 -23.91
C ALA A 28 -14.52 25.44 -22.67
N ALA A 29 -14.04 24.19 -22.72
CA ALA A 29 -13.85 23.39 -21.53
C ALA A 29 -12.94 24.22 -20.63
N THR A 30 -13.47 24.64 -19.47
CA THR A 30 -12.64 25.11 -18.37
C THR A 30 -11.52 24.10 -18.22
N PRO A 31 -10.23 24.49 -18.31
CA PRO A 31 -9.17 23.53 -18.08
C PRO A 31 -9.41 22.97 -16.69
N ALA A 32 -9.74 21.69 -16.59
CA ALA A 32 -9.63 20.98 -15.34
C ALA A 32 -8.22 21.26 -14.85
N ALA A 33 -8.08 21.91 -13.70
CA ALA A 33 -6.79 22.31 -13.16
C ALA A 33 -5.93 21.04 -13.10
N ALA A 34 -4.97 20.93 -14.02
CA ALA A 34 -4.05 19.82 -14.04
C ALA A 34 -3.28 19.86 -12.73
N VAL A 35 -3.21 18.72 -12.05
CA VAL A 35 -2.44 18.59 -10.81
C VAL A 35 -1.01 19.06 -11.11
N SER A 36 -0.55 20.08 -10.39
CA SER A 36 0.78 20.61 -10.63
C SER A 36 1.83 19.70 -10.01
N GLN A 37 3.06 19.75 -10.52
CA GLN A 37 4.18 19.03 -9.91
C GLN A 37 4.42 19.47 -8.45
N ALA A 38 4.12 20.73 -8.13
CA ALA A 38 4.17 21.23 -6.77
C ALA A 38 3.11 20.59 -5.86
N ASP A 39 1.89 20.38 -6.37
CA ASP A 39 0.83 19.67 -5.63
C ASP A 39 1.23 18.21 -5.38
N ILE A 40 1.84 17.55 -6.38
CA ILE A 40 2.30 16.16 -6.23
C ILE A 40 3.37 16.03 -5.15
N ALA A 41 4.36 16.93 -5.18
CA ALA A 41 5.43 16.95 -4.20
C ALA A 41 4.89 17.22 -2.79
N ALA A 42 3.98 18.18 -2.65
CA ALA A 42 3.38 18.53 -1.36
C ALA A 42 2.53 17.39 -0.77
N GLU A 43 1.69 16.73 -1.58
CA GLU A 43 0.86 15.62 -1.10
C GLU A 43 1.68 14.38 -0.77
N THR A 44 2.71 14.10 -1.58
CA THR A 44 3.66 13.01 -1.32
C THR A 44 4.42 13.22 -0.01
N GLU A 45 4.94 14.41 0.23
CA GLU A 45 5.64 14.74 1.48
C GLU A 45 4.70 14.61 2.69
N ARG A 46 3.45 15.08 2.54
CA ARG A 46 2.43 14.95 3.59
C ARG A 46 2.13 13.48 3.92
N LEU A 47 2.08 12.61 2.90
CA LEU A 47 1.89 11.18 3.08
C LEU A 47 3.08 10.53 3.80
N ASN A 48 4.31 10.87 3.41
CA ASN A 48 5.52 10.35 4.04
C ASN A 48 5.58 10.71 5.53
N GLN A 49 5.25 11.96 5.88
CA GLN A 49 5.19 12.39 7.28
C GLN A 49 4.10 11.67 8.08
N TRP A 50 3.01 11.27 7.41
CA TRP A 50 1.98 10.46 8.04
C TRP A 50 2.44 9.02 8.25
N PHE A 51 3.11 8.40 7.27
CA PHE A 51 3.70 7.08 7.42
C PHE A 51 4.69 7.03 8.58
N GLU A 52 5.54 8.03 8.73
CA GLU A 52 6.48 8.11 9.86
C GLU A 52 5.74 8.05 11.21
N LYS A 53 4.65 8.80 11.35
CA LYS A 53 3.83 8.79 12.58
C LYS A 53 3.18 7.42 12.81
N LYS A 54 2.61 6.83 11.75
CA LYS A 54 1.98 5.50 11.85
C LYS A 54 2.99 4.40 12.13
N TYR A 55 4.20 4.51 11.62
CA TYR A 55 5.29 3.59 11.93
C TYR A 55 5.68 3.68 13.41
N GLU A 56 5.84 4.89 13.96
CA GLU A 56 6.11 5.08 15.39
C GLU A 56 4.96 4.58 16.29
N GLU A 57 3.71 4.71 15.85
CA GLU A 57 2.57 4.06 16.51
C GLU A 57 2.67 2.54 16.43
N GLN A 58 2.99 1.99 15.25
CA GLN A 58 3.10 0.55 15.01
C GLN A 58 4.19 -0.09 15.87
N LEU A 59 5.33 0.58 16.04
CA LEU A 59 6.45 0.08 16.86
C LEU A 59 6.06 -0.16 18.33
N LYS A 60 5.05 0.55 18.84
CA LYS A 60 4.59 0.37 20.22
C LYS A 60 3.86 -0.96 20.43
N PHE A 61 3.44 -1.65 19.38
CA PHE A 61 2.92 -3.02 19.48
C PHE A 61 4.02 -4.05 19.73
N SER A 62 5.30 -3.71 19.51
CA SER A 62 6.43 -4.64 19.70
C SER A 62 7.58 -3.99 20.50
N PRO A 63 7.51 -4.06 21.84
CA PRO A 63 8.65 -3.74 22.71
C PRO A 63 9.96 -4.46 22.32
N LEU A 64 9.86 -5.70 21.82
CA LEU A 64 11.03 -6.44 21.34
C LEU A 64 11.63 -5.81 20.08
N GLN A 65 10.81 -5.36 19.12
CA GLN A 65 11.29 -4.65 17.94
C GLN A 65 11.98 -3.33 18.31
N LEU A 66 11.45 -2.58 19.29
CA LEU A 66 12.11 -1.39 19.84
C LEU A 66 13.50 -1.73 20.42
N THR A 67 13.58 -2.83 21.17
CA THR A 67 14.83 -3.35 21.73
C THR A 67 15.86 -3.71 20.64
N PHE A 68 15.45 -4.39 19.56
CA PHE A 68 16.33 -4.69 18.43
C PHE A 68 16.83 -3.44 17.69
N GLN A 69 16.05 -2.36 17.69
CA GLN A 69 16.48 -1.06 17.16
C GLN A 69 17.40 -0.29 18.13
N GLY A 70 17.75 -0.87 19.28
CA GLY A 70 18.57 -0.23 20.31
C GLY A 70 17.84 0.86 21.09
N ARG A 71 16.52 0.97 20.93
CA ARG A 71 15.73 1.98 21.63
C ARG A 71 15.37 1.50 23.04
N LYS A 72 15.15 2.44 23.96
CA LYS A 72 14.98 2.17 25.40
C LYS A 72 13.54 2.34 25.89
N GLU A 73 12.62 2.73 25.02
CA GLU A 73 11.19 2.73 25.33
C GLU A 73 10.70 1.29 25.51
N LEU A 74 9.91 1.04 26.57
CA LEU A 74 9.31 -0.28 26.86
C LEU A 74 10.33 -1.43 27.01
N TYR A 75 11.59 -1.11 27.33
CA TYR A 75 12.71 -2.09 27.39
C TYR A 75 12.54 -3.18 28.45
N ASP A 76 11.60 -3.00 29.38
CA ASP A 76 11.22 -3.95 30.43
C ASP A 76 10.02 -4.84 30.04
N GLN A 77 9.55 -4.78 28.79
CA GLN A 77 8.34 -5.45 28.32
C GLN A 77 8.63 -6.44 27.19
N LEU A 78 7.73 -7.40 27.04
CA LEU A 78 7.66 -8.32 25.90
C LEU A 78 6.43 -8.00 25.04
N ASP A 79 6.47 -8.44 23.79
CA ASP A 79 5.32 -8.39 22.89
C ASP A 79 4.15 -9.21 23.46
N ASP A 80 2.93 -8.68 23.34
CA ASP A 80 1.72 -9.42 23.68
C ASP A 80 1.38 -10.39 22.55
N MET A 81 1.67 -11.67 22.76
CA MET A 81 1.46 -12.74 21.77
C MET A 81 0.04 -13.33 21.79
N SER A 82 -0.91 -12.68 22.48
CA SER A 82 -2.29 -13.17 22.56
C SER A 82 -3.07 -12.98 21.24
N GLU A 83 -4.11 -13.79 21.02
CA GLU A 83 -5.04 -13.61 19.90
C GLU A 83 -5.72 -12.23 19.96
N LYS A 84 -6.01 -11.73 21.16
CA LYS A 84 -6.61 -10.41 21.35
C LYS A 84 -5.67 -9.29 20.88
N ALA A 85 -4.39 -9.34 21.22
CA ALA A 85 -3.43 -8.35 20.75
C ALA A 85 -3.30 -8.34 19.23
N GLN A 86 -3.30 -9.52 18.60
CA GLN A 86 -3.32 -9.63 17.13
C GLN A 86 -4.57 -9.00 16.52
N GLN A 87 -5.75 -9.26 17.09
CA GLN A 87 -7.01 -8.62 16.64
C GLN A 87 -6.98 -7.10 16.81
N ASP A 88 -6.47 -6.60 17.95
CA ASP A 88 -6.33 -5.17 18.22
C ASP A 88 -5.37 -4.50 17.22
N GLN A 89 -4.28 -5.18 16.85
CA GLN A 89 -3.34 -4.69 15.83
C GLN A 89 -4.00 -4.62 14.44
N VAL A 90 -4.77 -5.64 14.03
CA VAL A 90 -5.50 -5.61 12.76
C VAL A 90 -6.58 -4.53 12.76
N ALA A 91 -7.26 -4.30 13.89
CA ALA A 91 -8.22 -3.22 14.02
C ALA A 91 -7.56 -1.84 13.89
N TRP A 92 -6.37 -1.64 14.47
CA TRP A 92 -5.58 -0.43 14.28
C TRP A 92 -5.14 -0.25 12.82
N GLN A 93 -4.70 -1.32 12.15
CA GLN A 93 -4.35 -1.28 10.71
C GLN A 93 -5.56 -0.91 9.85
N LYS A 94 -6.75 -1.45 10.17
CA LYS A 94 -7.98 -1.04 9.50
C LYS A 94 -8.21 0.46 9.63
N ALA A 95 -8.12 0.98 10.86
CA ALA A 95 -8.36 2.39 11.15
C ALA A 95 -7.35 3.29 10.42
N SER A 96 -6.09 2.86 10.31
CA SER A 96 -5.06 3.62 9.58
C SER A 96 -5.32 3.61 8.07
N VAL A 97 -5.79 2.51 7.48
CA VAL A 97 -6.23 2.47 6.07
C VAL A 97 -7.45 3.36 5.84
N ASP A 98 -8.45 3.29 6.71
CA ASP A 98 -9.64 4.15 6.61
C ASP A 98 -9.26 5.65 6.69
N GLU A 99 -8.27 5.99 7.53
CA GLU A 99 -7.72 7.35 7.64
C GLU A 99 -6.96 7.73 6.35
N LEU A 100 -6.10 6.84 5.85
CA LEU A 100 -5.33 7.01 4.62
C LEU A 100 -6.24 7.33 3.43
N GLU A 101 -7.30 6.55 3.23
CA GLU A 101 -8.26 6.71 2.13
C GLU A 101 -9.07 7.99 2.21
N LYS A 102 -9.38 8.46 3.43
CA LYS A 102 -10.13 9.71 3.63
C LYS A 102 -9.28 10.95 3.51
N THR A 103 -7.99 10.84 3.84
CA THR A 103 -7.14 12.00 4.06
C THR A 103 -6.30 12.34 2.84
N PHE A 104 -5.89 11.37 2.02
CA PHE A 104 -4.94 11.57 0.92
C PHE A 104 -5.57 11.42 -0.46
N ASP A 105 -5.22 12.33 -1.36
CA ASP A 105 -5.66 12.28 -2.75
C ASP A 105 -4.70 11.43 -3.59
N TYR A 106 -5.10 10.18 -3.88
CA TYR A 106 -4.29 9.22 -4.61
C TYR A 106 -3.83 9.74 -5.99
N ALA A 107 -4.62 10.58 -6.67
CA ALA A 107 -4.26 11.14 -7.96
C ALA A 107 -3.17 12.21 -7.88
N LYS A 108 -2.92 12.76 -6.68
CA LYS A 108 -1.86 13.74 -6.40
C LYS A 108 -0.62 13.10 -5.79
N LEU A 109 -0.53 11.78 -5.72
CA LEU A 109 0.68 11.11 -5.23
C LEU A 109 1.67 10.85 -6.35
N SER A 110 2.96 10.91 -6.04
CA SER A 110 4.01 10.40 -6.93
C SER A 110 3.83 8.90 -7.17
N ASP A 111 4.44 8.37 -8.22
CA ASP A 111 4.34 6.94 -8.55
C ASP A 111 4.84 6.04 -7.40
N GLU A 112 5.93 6.44 -6.75
CA GLU A 112 6.48 5.76 -5.56
C GLU A 112 5.54 5.87 -4.35
N ALA A 113 4.94 7.04 -4.13
CA ALA A 113 4.00 7.24 -3.03
C ALA A 113 2.70 6.44 -3.23
N ARG A 114 2.24 6.29 -4.47
CA ARG A 114 1.11 5.39 -4.80
C ARG A 114 1.46 3.93 -4.51
N PHE A 115 2.67 3.50 -4.85
CA PHE A 115 3.13 2.17 -4.48
C PHE A 115 3.14 1.94 -2.96
N SER A 116 3.68 2.87 -2.18
CA SER A 116 3.68 2.79 -0.71
C SER A 116 2.26 2.81 -0.13
N TYR A 117 1.36 3.61 -0.71
CA TYR A 117 -0.06 3.65 -0.37
C TYR A 117 -0.72 2.27 -0.58
N ASP A 118 -0.51 1.67 -1.75
CA ASP A 118 -1.10 0.38 -2.10
C ASP A 118 -0.51 -0.74 -1.23
N LEU A 119 0.78 -0.68 -0.94
CA LEU A 119 1.45 -1.62 -0.03
C LEU A 119 0.91 -1.51 1.41
N TRP A 120 0.62 -0.30 1.89
CA TRP A 120 0.02 -0.11 3.22
C TRP A 120 -1.35 -0.79 3.31
N LYS A 121 -2.18 -0.62 2.27
CA LYS A 121 -3.49 -1.29 2.18
C LYS A 121 -3.36 -2.81 2.12
N LEU A 122 -2.44 -3.32 1.29
CA LEU A 122 -2.21 -4.75 1.14
C LEU A 122 -1.79 -5.41 2.46
N GLN A 123 -0.97 -4.73 3.28
CA GLN A 123 -0.57 -5.25 4.59
C GLN A 123 -1.78 -5.45 5.51
N TYR A 124 -2.70 -4.48 5.57
CA TYR A 124 -3.95 -4.62 6.30
C TYR A 124 -4.81 -5.75 5.75
N GLU A 125 -4.98 -5.83 4.43
CA GLU A 125 -5.79 -6.87 3.78
C GLU A 125 -5.27 -8.27 4.11
N ASN A 126 -3.95 -8.49 4.00
CA ASN A 126 -3.32 -9.75 4.38
C ASN A 126 -3.54 -10.09 5.85
N ALA A 127 -3.42 -9.10 6.75
CA ALA A 127 -3.61 -9.32 8.18
C ALA A 127 -5.08 -9.63 8.52
N ARG A 128 -6.03 -8.91 7.91
CA ARG A 128 -7.48 -9.17 8.00
C ARG A 128 -7.81 -10.58 7.52
N ASP A 129 -7.29 -10.96 6.36
CA ASP A 129 -7.57 -12.26 5.74
C ASP A 129 -6.90 -13.42 6.47
N GLY A 130 -5.86 -13.13 7.28
CA GLY A 130 -5.24 -14.07 8.20
C GLY A 130 -6.02 -14.31 9.51
N LEU A 131 -6.92 -13.41 9.91
CA LEU A 131 -7.67 -13.53 11.18
C LEU A 131 -8.44 -14.87 11.36
N PRO A 132 -9.06 -15.46 10.32
CA PRO A 132 -9.71 -16.76 10.46
C PRO A 132 -8.76 -17.92 10.78
N PHE A 133 -7.45 -17.73 10.59
CA PHE A 133 -6.41 -18.76 10.67
C PHE A 133 -5.44 -18.54 11.83
N LEU A 134 -5.76 -17.66 12.79
CA LEU A 134 -4.85 -17.35 13.93
C LEU A 134 -4.44 -18.60 14.71
N SER A 135 -5.34 -19.59 14.82
CA SER A 135 -5.11 -20.83 15.56
C SER A 135 -4.54 -21.97 14.69
N ASP A 136 -4.31 -21.74 13.39
CA ASP A 136 -3.86 -22.78 12.44
C ASP A 136 -2.32 -22.93 12.43
N GLY A 137 -1.60 -22.15 13.25
CA GLY A 137 -0.17 -22.23 13.45
C GLY A 137 0.26 -23.25 14.51
N TYR A 138 1.52 -23.69 14.43
CA TYR A 138 2.13 -24.50 15.49
C TYR A 138 2.68 -23.59 16.59
N ALA A 139 2.17 -23.74 17.82
CA ALA A 139 2.70 -23.02 18.99
C ALA A 139 4.17 -23.40 19.30
N PHE A 140 4.59 -24.59 18.88
CA PHE A 140 5.96 -25.09 19.03
C PHE A 140 6.44 -25.69 17.71
N GLU A 141 7.64 -25.31 17.28
CA GLU A 141 8.34 -25.93 16.16
C GLU A 141 9.87 -25.85 16.36
N GLN A 142 10.66 -26.29 15.38
CA GLN A 142 12.10 -26.46 15.55
C GLN A 142 12.91 -25.17 15.28
N MET A 143 12.39 -24.22 14.49
CA MET A 143 13.18 -23.15 13.88
C MET A 143 12.90 -21.75 14.46
N ASN A 144 11.64 -21.41 14.77
CA ASN A 144 11.16 -20.03 14.97
C ASN A 144 10.19 -19.81 16.15
N GLY A 145 9.92 -20.80 17.01
CA GLY A 145 8.93 -20.68 18.07
C GLY A 145 9.44 -19.87 19.26
N ALA A 146 8.50 -19.38 20.08
CA ALA A 146 8.81 -18.56 21.26
C ALA A 146 9.81 -19.24 22.22
N GLN A 147 9.78 -20.57 22.29
CA GLN A 147 10.67 -21.40 23.10
C GLN A 147 12.15 -21.33 22.70
N SER A 148 12.47 -21.08 21.43
CA SER A 148 13.86 -20.90 20.97
C SER A 148 14.23 -19.42 20.91
N PHE A 149 13.30 -18.58 20.47
CA PHE A 149 13.53 -17.16 20.27
C PHE A 149 13.72 -16.37 21.59
N LEU A 150 12.80 -16.49 22.56
CA LEU A 150 12.83 -15.65 23.75
C LEU A 150 14.10 -15.83 24.61
N PRO A 151 14.62 -17.05 24.85
CA PRO A 151 15.88 -17.21 25.56
C PRO A 151 17.07 -16.52 24.88
N THR A 152 17.11 -16.49 23.54
CA THR A 152 18.19 -15.82 22.80
C THR A 152 18.14 -14.31 22.93
N VAL A 153 16.94 -13.72 23.02
CA VAL A 153 16.78 -12.26 23.13
C VAL A 153 17.00 -11.75 24.56
N LEU A 154 16.71 -12.58 25.57
CA LEU A 154 16.71 -12.19 26.99
C LEU A 154 18.06 -12.37 27.71
N ILE A 155 19.05 -12.99 27.05
CA ILE A 155 20.40 -13.22 27.60
C ILE A 155 21.40 -12.25 26.98
#